data_AF-A0A1E7N1C5-F1
#
_entry.id   AF-A0A1E7N1C5-F1
#
_cell.length_a   1.000
_cell.length_b   1.000
_cell.length_c   1.000
_cell.angle_alpha   90.00
_cell.angle_beta   90.00
_cell.angle_gamma   90.00
#
_symmetry.space_group_name_H-M   'P 1'
#
loop_
_entity.id
_entity.type
_entity.pdbx_description
1 polymer ?
#
loop_
_entity_poly.entity_id
_entity_poly.type
_entity_poly.pdbx_seq_one_letter_code
_entity_poly.pdbx_strand_id
1 'polypeptide(L)'
;MVNRLYAQYFALKGGGRPQHSVPQRRRRALEDAGVLLPQPEEADFLVRARARPLAALHGAFLLALSRLPAAFLPEVVGVQYAFHALGLDDLLNGTEPTLAVDELLAEYLELTERSDTGAQDRRRLAAAVRLVVRIEREQLALLAELVSHRAGLSVDARAAEIVERHRPFAGRQHKNVKIGGKLLSETFADPQFDLDAFMAEFRASRQLRPLRSGGCPFTRAVKFGGPMFGIFDEAEAAVFKEWAESVAAGEPAGAPLRPDTSGDEQAAHWQRAVLATAPPDVRFAEASPADDREFFHRLVNIEQFPNTLPLAARTAEEGLERAELLFRHGAGGRYTDASWFDYTAEALLERVDRIYWDKLVGPYRALQEVPDRDEVIFHQKTLALGSLIDGTWAYRIGNHGRYHRQSDAMLFSIYADEMGRGELAKNHITLIRQVLASMDVRLPHIRSAEFLDQGELPDELYRFSIHQICLALFPDRLHSEILGYNLGIEMFGLGEMRLHEVQKLRRHNLDTAYEEAHLSIDNFSAGHARQSAEIIVSHLDGVRREAGEAAVRREWRRIWRGYASFAWFVEHQLVNSLATEADTADDLVI
;
A
#
# COMPACT_ATOMS: atom_id res chain seq x y z
N MET A 1 22.46 -1.37 2.33
CA MET A 1 21.27 -2.01 2.95
C MET A 1 19.90 -1.43 2.55
N VAL A 2 19.44 -0.25 3.02
CA VAL A 2 18.04 0.21 2.75
C VAL A 2 17.71 0.23 1.26
N ASN A 3 18.60 0.78 0.42
CA ASN A 3 18.46 0.75 -1.04
C ASN A 3 18.41 -0.67 -1.63
N ARG A 4 19.14 -1.65 -1.05
CA ARG A 4 19.09 -3.06 -1.48
C ARG A 4 17.73 -3.70 -1.18
N LEU A 5 17.23 -3.50 0.05
CA LEU A 5 15.89 -3.95 0.44
C LEU A 5 14.83 -3.33 -0.46
N TYR A 6 14.98 -2.04 -0.78
CA TYR A 6 14.08 -1.36 -1.69
C TYR A 6 14.12 -1.94 -3.12
N ALA A 7 15.31 -2.27 -3.65
CA ALA A 7 15.45 -2.93 -4.95
C ALA A 7 14.67 -4.26 -4.99
N GLN A 8 14.83 -5.07 -3.94
CA GLN A 8 14.10 -6.33 -3.79
C GLN A 8 12.59 -6.10 -3.68
N TYR A 9 12.17 -5.10 -2.90
CA TYR A 9 10.77 -4.73 -2.78
C TYR A 9 10.16 -4.31 -4.14
N PHE A 10 10.87 -3.47 -4.90
CA PHE A 10 10.46 -3.08 -6.25
C PHE A 10 10.33 -4.29 -7.18
N ALA A 11 11.27 -5.24 -7.12
CA ALA A 11 11.20 -6.49 -7.87
C ALA A 11 10.01 -7.37 -7.45
N LEU A 12 9.73 -7.52 -6.16
CA LEU A 12 8.56 -8.24 -5.65
C LEU A 12 7.23 -7.59 -6.07
N LYS A 13 7.25 -6.28 -6.33
CA LYS A 13 6.14 -5.50 -6.88
C LYS A 13 6.09 -5.51 -8.42
N GLY A 14 6.89 -6.36 -9.06
CA GLY A 14 6.85 -6.58 -10.50
C GLY A 14 7.57 -5.49 -11.31
N GLY A 15 8.43 -4.67 -10.69
CA GLY A 15 9.25 -3.68 -11.38
C GLY A 15 8.43 -2.65 -12.16
N GLY A 16 7.40 -2.08 -11.52
CA GLY A 16 6.47 -1.13 -12.15
C GLY A 16 5.33 -1.79 -12.95
N ARG A 17 5.24 -3.12 -12.96
CA ARG A 17 4.17 -3.89 -13.63
C ARG A 17 3.38 -4.71 -12.61
N PRO A 18 2.22 -4.25 -12.12
CA PRO A 18 1.47 -4.93 -11.06
C PRO A 18 1.14 -6.38 -11.33
N GLN A 19 0.81 -6.68 -12.60
CA GLN A 19 0.53 -8.03 -13.06
C GLN A 19 1.71 -8.99 -12.85
N HIS A 20 2.95 -8.49 -12.82
CA HIS A 20 4.14 -9.31 -12.57
C HIS A 20 4.50 -9.41 -11.08
N SER A 21 3.81 -8.68 -10.20
CA SER A 21 4.08 -8.73 -8.77
C SER A 21 3.86 -10.12 -8.19
N VAL A 22 4.62 -10.47 -7.15
CA VAL A 22 4.49 -11.75 -6.44
C VAL A 22 3.06 -11.99 -5.93
N PRO A 23 2.37 -11.01 -5.31
CA PRO A 23 0.97 -11.19 -4.93
C PRO A 23 0.04 -11.56 -6.11
N GLN A 24 0.22 -10.93 -7.28
CA GLN A 24 -0.60 -11.24 -8.46
C GLN A 24 -0.23 -12.57 -9.12
N ARG A 25 1.04 -12.98 -9.08
CA ARG A 25 1.44 -14.33 -9.51
C ARG A 25 0.83 -15.40 -8.60
N ARG A 26 0.87 -15.21 -7.28
CA ARG A 26 0.27 -16.13 -6.31
C ARG A 26 -1.25 -16.18 -6.43
N ARG A 27 -1.90 -15.03 -6.62
CA ARG A 27 -3.35 -14.96 -6.89
C ARG A 27 -3.72 -15.78 -8.14
N ARG A 28 -2.99 -15.60 -9.25
CA ARG A 28 -3.22 -16.39 -10.48
C ARG A 28 -3.01 -17.89 -10.27
N ALA A 29 -1.98 -18.30 -9.53
CA ALA A 29 -1.77 -19.71 -9.19
C ALA A 29 -2.95 -20.30 -8.39
N LEU A 30 -3.52 -19.54 -7.45
CA LEU A 30 -4.73 -19.93 -6.73
C LEU A 30 -5.96 -20.00 -7.65
N GLU A 31 -6.14 -19.03 -8.53
CA GLU A 31 -7.24 -19.00 -9.51
C GLU A 31 -7.17 -20.18 -10.48
N ASP A 32 -5.98 -20.52 -10.97
CA ASP A 32 -5.73 -21.69 -11.83
C ASP A 32 -6.04 -23.02 -11.10
N ALA A 33 -5.91 -23.03 -9.76
CA ALA A 33 -6.31 -24.14 -8.90
C ALA A 33 -7.81 -24.11 -8.51
N GLY A 34 -8.61 -23.19 -9.06
CA GLY A 34 -10.04 -23.04 -8.77
C GLY A 34 -10.35 -22.32 -7.46
N VAL A 35 -9.36 -21.69 -6.82
CA VAL A 35 -9.50 -20.97 -5.55
C VAL A 35 -9.67 -19.48 -5.83
N LEU A 36 -10.91 -19.02 -5.85
CA LEU A 36 -11.26 -17.61 -6.07
C LEU A 36 -11.44 -16.86 -4.73
N LEU A 37 -10.47 -16.01 -4.39
CA LEU A 37 -10.50 -15.20 -3.17
C LEU A 37 -10.85 -13.73 -3.48
N PRO A 38 -11.61 -13.06 -2.59
CA PRO A 38 -11.75 -11.60 -2.64
C PRO A 38 -10.39 -10.90 -2.48
N GLN A 39 -10.38 -9.58 -2.61
CA GLN A 39 -9.21 -8.78 -2.25
C GLN A 39 -8.96 -8.80 -0.74
N PRO A 40 -7.70 -8.79 -0.27
CA PRO A 40 -7.37 -8.80 1.16
C PRO A 40 -7.99 -7.65 1.96
N GLU A 41 -8.29 -6.53 1.30
CA GLU A 41 -8.97 -5.36 1.87
C GLU A 41 -10.48 -5.51 2.03
N GLU A 42 -11.11 -6.53 1.44
CA GLU A 42 -12.55 -6.77 1.58
C GLU A 42 -12.88 -7.30 2.98
N ALA A 43 -13.95 -6.79 3.58
CA ALA A 43 -14.32 -7.08 4.97
C ALA A 43 -14.63 -8.57 5.24
N ASP A 44 -15.04 -9.31 4.22
CA ASP A 44 -15.34 -10.74 4.29
C ASP A 44 -14.17 -11.63 3.86
N PHE A 45 -12.98 -11.08 3.60
CA PHE A 45 -11.83 -11.83 3.09
C PHE A 45 -11.48 -13.04 3.95
N LEU A 46 -11.32 -12.86 5.27
CA LEU A 46 -10.96 -13.96 6.18
C LEU A 46 -12.04 -15.04 6.21
N VAL A 47 -13.31 -14.65 6.09
CA VAL A 47 -14.45 -15.59 6.07
C VAL A 47 -14.45 -16.39 4.77
N ARG A 48 -14.31 -15.72 3.62
CA ARG A 48 -14.28 -16.37 2.29
C ARG A 48 -13.04 -17.20 2.06
N ALA A 49 -11.89 -16.76 2.58
CA ALA A 49 -10.65 -17.53 2.59
C ALA A 49 -10.67 -18.68 3.60
N ARG A 50 -11.68 -18.75 4.48
CA ARG A 50 -11.78 -19.71 5.58
C ARG A 50 -10.50 -19.74 6.42
N ALA A 51 -9.94 -18.56 6.67
CA ALA A 51 -8.66 -18.41 7.34
C ALA A 51 -8.73 -18.95 8.76
N ARG A 52 -7.81 -19.86 9.10
CA ARG A 52 -7.65 -20.35 10.47
C ARG A 52 -7.05 -19.25 11.36
N PRO A 53 -7.38 -19.19 12.66
CA PRO A 53 -6.86 -18.15 13.55
C PRO A 53 -5.33 -18.03 13.55
N LEU A 54 -4.62 -19.17 13.45
CA LEU A 54 -3.15 -19.19 13.40
C LEU A 54 -2.61 -18.50 12.14
N ALA A 55 -3.14 -18.84 10.95
CA ALA A 55 -2.74 -18.23 9.69
C ALA A 55 -3.00 -16.71 9.68
N ALA A 56 -4.12 -16.28 10.25
CA ALA A 56 -4.44 -14.86 10.39
C ALA A 56 -3.43 -14.13 11.31
N LEU A 57 -3.02 -14.75 12.43
CA LEU A 57 -2.01 -14.20 13.33
C LEU A 57 -0.62 -14.09 12.67
N HIS A 58 -0.22 -15.11 11.92
CA HIS A 58 1.05 -15.09 11.16
C HIS A 58 1.04 -13.99 10.10
N GLY A 59 -0.07 -13.84 9.35
CA GLY A 59 -0.24 -12.74 8.40
C GLY A 59 -0.22 -11.36 9.09
N ALA A 60 -0.82 -11.25 10.27
CA ALA A 60 -0.81 -10.01 11.06
C ALA A 60 0.60 -9.61 11.50
N PHE A 61 1.47 -10.57 11.84
CA PHE A 61 2.87 -10.29 12.16
C PHE A 61 3.62 -9.65 10.99
N LEU A 62 3.54 -10.23 9.79
CA LEU A 62 4.18 -9.68 8.58
C LEU A 62 3.62 -8.29 8.25
N LEU A 63 2.30 -8.12 8.37
CA LEU A 63 1.66 -6.83 8.15
C LEU A 63 2.14 -5.79 9.16
N ALA A 64 2.20 -6.12 10.46
CA ALA A 64 2.65 -5.21 11.50
C ALA A 64 4.11 -4.78 11.29
N LEU A 65 5.01 -5.72 10.98
CA LEU A 65 6.41 -5.42 10.69
C LEU A 65 6.56 -4.48 9.48
N SER A 66 5.75 -4.68 8.43
CA SER A 66 5.75 -3.81 7.24
C SER A 66 5.37 -2.36 7.52
N ARG A 67 4.75 -2.06 8.68
CA ARG A 67 4.35 -0.69 9.07
C ARG A 67 5.39 0.04 9.90
N LEU A 68 6.40 -0.67 10.41
CA LEU A 68 7.48 -0.11 11.22
C LEU A 68 8.88 -0.50 10.70
N PRO A 69 9.14 -0.46 9.37
CA PRO A 69 10.39 -0.97 8.83
C PRO A 69 11.63 -0.16 9.26
N ALA A 70 11.49 1.12 9.60
CA ALA A 70 12.62 1.94 10.01
C ALA A 70 13.07 1.64 11.46
N ALA A 71 12.13 1.38 12.38
CA ALA A 71 12.40 1.01 13.76
C ALA A 71 12.85 -0.46 13.90
N PHE A 72 12.41 -1.32 12.98
CA PHE A 72 12.65 -2.76 12.99
C PHE A 72 13.53 -3.24 11.83
N LEU A 73 14.47 -2.40 11.34
CA LEU A 73 15.33 -2.76 10.21
C LEU A 73 16.06 -4.12 10.37
N PRO A 74 16.66 -4.46 11.53
CA PRO A 74 17.29 -5.78 11.70
C PRO A 74 16.29 -6.94 11.56
N GLU A 75 15.08 -6.78 12.09
CA GLU A 75 14.00 -7.76 11.95
C GLU A 75 13.50 -7.84 10.51
N VAL A 76 13.34 -6.71 9.81
CA VAL A 76 12.98 -6.69 8.38
C VAL A 76 13.99 -7.48 7.55
N VAL A 77 15.29 -7.25 7.75
CA VAL A 77 16.34 -8.03 7.06
C VAL A 77 16.24 -9.51 7.40
N GLY A 78 16.09 -9.85 8.69
CA GLY A 78 15.97 -11.24 9.12
C GLY A 78 14.73 -11.95 8.57
N VAL A 79 13.58 -11.28 8.56
CA VAL A 79 12.32 -11.80 8.00
C VAL A 79 12.43 -11.96 6.48
N GLN A 80 12.92 -10.93 5.78
CA GLN A 80 13.12 -10.96 4.32
C GLN A 80 14.03 -12.14 3.92
N TYR A 81 15.14 -12.32 4.62
CA TYR A 81 16.05 -13.43 4.38
C TYR A 81 15.37 -14.78 4.65
N ALA A 82 14.83 -14.99 5.85
CA ALA A 82 14.29 -16.29 6.24
C ALA A 82 13.07 -16.70 5.40
N PHE A 83 12.16 -15.78 5.13
CA PHE A 83 10.93 -16.05 4.37
C PHE A 83 11.26 -16.49 2.94
N HIS A 84 12.16 -15.78 2.26
CA HIS A 84 12.53 -16.10 0.88
C HIS A 84 13.54 -17.25 0.77
N ALA A 85 14.42 -17.45 1.75
CA ALA A 85 15.33 -18.61 1.79
C ALA A 85 14.57 -19.92 2.01
N LEU A 86 13.50 -19.91 2.81
CA LEU A 86 12.62 -21.07 2.99
C LEU A 86 11.72 -21.29 1.78
N GLY A 87 11.16 -20.21 1.21
CA GLY A 87 10.39 -20.26 -0.02
C GLY A 87 9.15 -21.16 0.04
N LEU A 88 8.53 -21.33 1.23
CA LEU A 88 7.45 -22.31 1.44
C LEU A 88 6.28 -22.10 0.49
N ASP A 89 5.80 -20.85 0.35
CA ASP A 89 4.72 -20.51 -0.58
C ASP A 89 5.08 -20.85 -2.03
N ASP A 90 6.33 -20.62 -2.42
CA ASP A 90 6.78 -20.84 -3.79
C ASP A 90 6.85 -22.36 -4.07
N LEU A 91 7.30 -23.15 -3.09
CA LEU A 91 7.28 -24.62 -3.14
C LEU A 91 5.85 -25.19 -3.20
N LEU A 92 4.92 -24.66 -2.39
CA LEU A 92 3.53 -25.11 -2.36
C LEU A 92 2.79 -24.80 -3.66
N ASN A 93 3.09 -23.66 -4.28
CA ASN A 93 2.47 -23.25 -5.55
C ASN A 93 3.22 -23.76 -6.80
N GLY A 94 4.35 -24.45 -6.62
CA GLY A 94 5.20 -24.90 -7.75
C GLY A 94 5.79 -23.74 -8.57
N THR A 95 6.06 -22.60 -7.93
CA THR A 95 6.60 -21.40 -8.57
C THR A 95 8.08 -21.20 -8.24
N GLU A 96 8.84 -20.59 -9.14
CA GLU A 96 10.24 -20.26 -8.87
C GLU A 96 10.39 -19.11 -7.86
N PRO A 97 11.36 -19.19 -6.92
CA PRO A 97 11.71 -18.10 -6.03
C PRO A 97 12.06 -16.81 -6.79
N THR A 98 11.58 -15.68 -6.28
CA THR A 98 11.73 -14.38 -6.99
C THR A 98 13.02 -13.64 -6.61
N LEU A 99 13.64 -13.94 -5.48
CA LEU A 99 14.77 -13.19 -4.94
C LEU A 99 15.93 -14.09 -4.51
N ALA A 100 17.16 -13.65 -4.79
CA ALA A 100 18.35 -14.14 -4.12
C ALA A 100 18.56 -13.33 -2.82
N VAL A 101 18.71 -14.01 -1.68
CA VAL A 101 18.76 -13.36 -0.36
C VAL A 101 20.08 -13.54 0.38
N ASP A 102 20.97 -14.42 -0.07
CA ASP A 102 22.24 -14.69 0.60
C ASP A 102 23.18 -13.47 0.56
N GLU A 103 23.26 -12.80 -0.59
CA GLU A 103 24.07 -11.59 -0.76
C GLU A 103 23.59 -10.44 0.14
N LEU A 104 22.27 -10.30 0.31
CA LEU A 104 21.69 -9.30 1.19
C LEU A 104 22.11 -9.51 2.65
N LEU A 105 22.05 -10.76 3.12
CA LEU A 105 22.44 -11.09 4.48
C LEU A 105 23.94 -10.83 4.70
N ALA A 106 24.79 -11.25 3.77
CA ALA A 106 26.23 -11.03 3.85
C ALA A 106 26.58 -9.53 3.94
N GLU A 107 26.00 -8.70 3.06
CA GLU A 107 26.19 -7.24 3.08
C GLU A 107 25.74 -6.64 4.42
N TYR A 108 24.61 -7.10 4.96
CA TYR A 108 24.12 -6.59 6.24
C TYR A 108 25.05 -6.94 7.40
N LEU A 109 25.54 -8.18 7.45
CA LEU A 109 26.47 -8.61 8.49
C LEU A 109 27.76 -7.79 8.47
N GLU A 110 28.32 -7.52 7.28
CA GLU A 110 29.50 -6.65 7.14
C GLU A 110 29.24 -5.22 7.67
N LEU A 111 28.08 -4.64 7.36
CA LEU A 111 27.70 -3.33 7.89
C LEU A 111 27.60 -3.33 9.42
N THR A 112 27.10 -4.42 10.03
CA THR A 112 27.04 -4.54 11.50
C THR A 112 28.41 -4.72 12.15
N GLU A 113 29.47 -5.07 11.43
CA GLU A 113 30.82 -5.13 12.01
C GLU A 113 31.39 -3.73 12.24
N ARG A 114 30.90 -2.73 11.51
CA ARG A 114 31.36 -1.33 11.53
C ARG A 114 30.44 -0.39 12.30
N SER A 115 29.34 -0.89 12.87
CA SER A 115 28.33 -0.12 13.60
C SER A 115 28.41 -0.37 15.10
N ASP A 116 28.30 0.69 15.90
CA ASP A 116 28.26 0.60 17.37
C ASP A 116 27.10 -0.26 17.89
N THR A 117 25.96 -0.26 17.17
CA THR A 117 24.78 -1.09 17.50
C THR A 117 24.86 -2.51 16.92
N GLY A 118 25.90 -2.82 16.15
CA GLY A 118 25.91 -3.99 15.29
C GLY A 118 25.77 -5.33 16.02
N ALA A 119 26.31 -5.46 17.24
CA ALA A 119 26.11 -6.65 18.05
C ALA A 119 24.65 -6.85 18.48
N GLN A 120 23.92 -5.77 18.77
CA GLN A 120 22.50 -5.81 19.06
C GLN A 120 21.67 -6.09 17.80
N ASP A 121 22.02 -5.47 16.68
CA ASP A 121 21.35 -5.67 15.40
C ASP A 121 21.44 -7.12 14.93
N ARG A 122 22.61 -7.75 15.04
CA ARG A 122 22.77 -9.20 14.75
C ARG A 122 21.91 -10.08 15.65
N ARG A 123 21.75 -9.75 16.93
CA ARG A 123 20.86 -10.49 17.86
C ARG A 123 19.40 -10.37 17.44
N ARG A 124 18.95 -9.15 17.10
CA ARG A 124 17.58 -8.86 16.63
C ARG A 124 17.27 -9.59 15.33
N LEU A 125 18.18 -9.51 14.35
CA LEU A 125 18.09 -10.25 13.09
C LEU A 125 17.99 -11.76 13.34
N ALA A 126 18.88 -12.34 14.16
CA ALA A 126 18.86 -13.77 14.45
C ALA A 126 17.60 -14.21 15.21
N ALA A 127 16.99 -13.33 16.02
CA ALA A 127 15.70 -13.58 16.64
C ALA A 127 14.56 -13.60 15.60
N ALA A 128 14.56 -12.65 14.67
CA ALA A 128 13.59 -12.60 13.58
C ALA A 128 13.67 -13.83 12.65
N VAL A 129 14.88 -14.25 12.28
CA VAL A 129 15.09 -15.49 11.49
C VAL A 129 14.50 -16.71 12.21
N ARG A 130 14.78 -16.86 13.52
CA ARG A 130 14.24 -17.96 14.32
C ARG A 130 12.72 -17.91 14.44
N LEU A 131 12.15 -16.71 14.55
CA LEU A 131 10.71 -16.52 14.59
C LEU A 131 10.05 -16.93 13.26
N VAL A 132 10.60 -16.52 12.12
CA VAL A 132 10.07 -16.91 10.80
C VAL A 132 10.16 -18.42 10.60
N VAL A 133 11.30 -19.05 10.90
CA VAL A 133 11.42 -20.52 10.82
C VAL A 133 10.36 -21.21 11.69
N ARG A 134 10.07 -20.68 12.88
CA ARG A 134 9.00 -21.22 13.73
C ARG A 134 7.62 -21.03 13.10
N ILE A 135 7.31 -19.83 12.63
CA ILE A 135 6.03 -19.48 11.98
C ILE A 135 5.79 -20.37 10.75
N GLU A 136 6.78 -20.52 9.86
CA GLU A 136 6.68 -21.36 8.66
C GLU A 136 6.46 -22.85 9.01
N ARG A 137 7.10 -23.35 10.07
CA ARG A 137 6.88 -24.72 10.56
C ARG A 137 5.48 -24.90 11.13
N GLU A 138 4.98 -23.92 11.88
CA GLU A 138 3.62 -23.93 12.41
C GLU A 138 2.58 -23.86 11.29
N GLN A 139 2.84 -23.08 10.24
CA GLN A 139 1.99 -23.00 9.06
C GLN A 139 1.96 -24.33 8.29
N LEU A 140 3.10 -24.99 8.11
CA LEU A 140 3.16 -26.31 7.50
C LEU A 140 2.42 -27.37 8.35
N ALA A 141 2.58 -27.32 9.67
CA ALA A 141 1.85 -28.21 10.58
C ALA A 141 0.33 -27.99 10.48
N LEU A 142 -0.10 -26.74 10.44
CA LEU A 142 -1.50 -26.38 10.22
C LEU A 142 -2.02 -26.95 8.89
N LEU A 143 -1.28 -26.81 7.79
CA LEU A 143 -1.69 -27.37 6.50
C LEU A 143 -1.80 -28.89 6.55
N ALA A 144 -0.87 -29.57 7.22
CA ALA A 144 -0.92 -31.02 7.41
C ALA A 144 -2.13 -31.47 8.26
N GLU A 145 -2.45 -30.71 9.32
CA GLU A 145 -3.65 -30.90 10.14
C GLU A 145 -4.93 -30.72 9.31
N LEU A 146 -5.01 -29.67 8.49
CA LEU A 146 -6.15 -29.40 7.62
C LEU A 146 -6.37 -30.53 6.60
N VAL A 147 -5.29 -31.02 5.97
CA VAL A 147 -5.36 -32.16 5.04
C VAL A 147 -5.82 -33.41 5.77
N SER A 148 -5.29 -33.67 6.96
CA SER A 148 -5.67 -34.85 7.77
C SER A 148 -7.12 -34.77 8.25
N HIS A 149 -7.56 -33.60 8.70
CA HIS A 149 -8.95 -33.34 9.09
C HIS A 149 -9.88 -33.60 7.90
N ARG A 150 -9.58 -33.03 6.73
CA ARG A 150 -10.34 -33.21 5.49
C ARG A 150 -10.44 -34.67 5.05
N ALA A 151 -9.31 -35.39 5.05
CA ALA A 151 -9.26 -36.80 4.69
C ALA A 151 -10.02 -37.69 5.69
N GLY A 152 -10.14 -37.26 6.95
CA GLY A 152 -10.88 -37.97 8.00
C GLY A 152 -12.40 -37.72 8.01
N LEU A 153 -12.91 -36.79 7.20
CA LEU A 153 -14.35 -36.51 7.15
C LEU A 153 -15.10 -37.65 6.44
N SER A 154 -16.19 -38.10 7.06
CA SER A 154 -17.14 -39.00 6.40
C SER A 154 -17.83 -38.29 5.22
N VAL A 155 -18.40 -39.06 4.29
CA VAL A 155 -19.20 -38.48 3.21
C VAL A 155 -20.43 -37.72 3.75
N ASP A 156 -21.01 -38.19 4.87
CA ASP A 156 -22.07 -37.48 5.60
C ASP A 156 -21.59 -36.12 6.14
N ALA A 157 -20.40 -36.07 6.75
CA ALA A 157 -19.82 -34.83 7.27
C ALA A 157 -19.46 -33.85 6.15
N ARG A 158 -18.94 -34.33 5.02
CA ARG A 158 -18.68 -33.51 3.83
C ARG A 158 -19.98 -32.90 3.28
N ALA A 159 -21.06 -33.70 3.20
CA ALA A 159 -22.37 -33.20 2.80
C ALA A 159 -22.94 -32.19 3.82
N ALA A 160 -22.77 -32.45 5.11
CA ALA A 160 -23.20 -31.56 6.20
C ALA A 160 -22.52 -30.18 6.11
N GLU A 161 -21.22 -30.15 5.83
CA GLU A 161 -20.48 -28.88 5.68
C GLU A 161 -21.03 -28.03 4.52
N ILE A 162 -21.42 -28.66 3.41
CA ILE A 162 -22.02 -27.96 2.27
C ILE A 162 -23.41 -27.43 2.66
N VAL A 163 -24.23 -28.25 3.34
CA VAL A 163 -25.54 -27.83 3.84
C VAL A 163 -25.41 -26.62 4.77
N GLU A 164 -24.49 -26.66 5.73
CA GLU A 164 -24.26 -25.58 6.68
C GLU A 164 -23.88 -24.26 5.98
N ARG A 165 -22.99 -24.34 4.99
CA ARG A 165 -22.55 -23.20 4.18
C ARG A 165 -23.68 -22.54 3.40
N HIS A 166 -24.56 -23.35 2.81
CA HIS A 166 -25.66 -22.88 1.97
C HIS A 166 -26.92 -22.54 2.77
N ARG A 167 -27.02 -22.99 4.03
CA ARG A 167 -28.19 -22.79 4.92
C ARG A 167 -28.65 -21.32 5.01
N PRO A 168 -27.76 -20.31 5.19
CA PRO A 168 -28.21 -18.92 5.29
C PRO A 168 -28.95 -18.42 4.05
N PHE A 169 -28.70 -19.03 2.89
CA PHE A 169 -29.32 -18.68 1.60
C PHE A 169 -30.54 -19.54 1.27
N ALA A 170 -30.70 -20.68 1.96
CA ALA A 170 -31.80 -21.63 1.78
C ALA A 170 -33.08 -21.16 2.53
N GLY A 171 -33.68 -20.07 2.05
CA GLY A 171 -34.84 -19.43 2.67
C GLY A 171 -36.21 -19.86 2.12
N ARG A 172 -37.09 -18.87 1.91
CA ARG A 172 -38.48 -19.03 1.45
C ARG A 172 -38.65 -19.66 0.04
N GLN A 173 -37.57 -19.98 -0.67
CA GLN A 173 -37.62 -20.66 -1.95
C GLN A 173 -38.05 -22.14 -1.80
N HIS A 174 -37.91 -22.72 -0.61
CA HIS A 174 -38.23 -24.12 -0.32
C HIS A 174 -39.59 -24.35 0.38
N LYS A 175 -40.56 -23.44 0.23
CA LYS A 175 -41.85 -23.41 0.96
C LYS A 175 -42.66 -24.70 1.01
N ASN A 176 -42.46 -25.62 0.06
CA ASN A 176 -43.21 -26.89 -0.01
C ASN A 176 -42.34 -28.12 0.32
N VAL A 177 -41.05 -27.93 0.58
CA VAL A 177 -40.13 -29.03 0.86
C VAL A 177 -40.17 -29.35 2.35
N LYS A 178 -40.42 -30.62 2.66
CA LYS A 178 -40.41 -31.13 4.04
C LYS A 178 -39.31 -32.18 4.23
N ILE A 179 -38.52 -32.01 5.29
CA ILE A 179 -37.55 -32.96 5.82
C ILE A 179 -37.95 -33.24 7.27
N GLY A 180 -37.95 -34.51 7.70
CA GLY A 180 -38.42 -34.86 9.06
C GLY A 180 -39.88 -34.48 9.37
N GLY A 181 -40.70 -34.15 8.36
CA GLY A 181 -42.07 -33.68 8.54
C GLY A 181 -42.21 -32.17 8.79
N LYS A 182 -41.11 -31.44 9.01
CA LYS A 182 -41.06 -29.97 9.15
C LYS A 182 -40.74 -29.29 7.82
N LEU A 183 -41.17 -28.05 7.65
CA LEU A 183 -40.81 -27.27 6.46
C LEU A 183 -39.31 -26.92 6.50
N LEU A 184 -38.62 -27.09 5.39
CA LEU A 184 -37.18 -26.81 5.29
C LEU A 184 -36.88 -25.34 5.63
N SER A 185 -37.74 -24.42 5.18
CA SER A 185 -37.61 -22.99 5.47
C SER A 185 -37.81 -22.63 6.95
N GLU A 186 -38.62 -23.40 7.69
CA GLU A 186 -38.80 -23.20 9.14
C GLU A 186 -37.60 -23.77 9.89
N THR A 187 -37.15 -24.96 9.48
CA THR A 187 -36.00 -25.65 10.09
C THR A 187 -34.73 -24.81 9.98
N PHE A 188 -34.44 -24.25 8.81
CA PHE A 188 -33.23 -23.44 8.61
C PHE A 188 -33.30 -22.04 9.23
N ALA A 189 -34.50 -21.53 9.52
CA ALA A 189 -34.70 -20.27 10.22
C ALA A 189 -34.62 -20.39 11.76
N ASP A 190 -34.58 -21.63 12.29
CA ASP A 190 -34.52 -21.89 13.72
C ASP A 190 -33.16 -21.42 14.31
N PRO A 191 -33.15 -20.52 15.32
CA PRO A 191 -31.92 -20.15 16.03
C PRO A 191 -31.26 -21.31 16.78
N GLN A 192 -32.01 -22.37 17.08
CA GLN A 192 -31.53 -23.59 17.73
C GLN A 192 -31.31 -24.74 16.73
N PHE A 193 -31.09 -24.40 15.45
CA PHE A 193 -30.84 -25.38 14.40
C PHE A 193 -29.72 -26.38 14.78
N ASP A 194 -30.07 -27.66 14.77
CA ASP A 194 -29.15 -28.79 14.99
C ASP A 194 -28.83 -29.43 13.64
N LEU A 195 -27.59 -29.25 13.18
CA LEU A 195 -27.11 -29.77 11.91
C LEU A 195 -27.11 -31.30 11.88
N ASP A 196 -26.71 -31.96 12.97
CA ASP A 196 -26.59 -33.41 13.02
C ASP A 196 -27.98 -34.06 12.98
N ALA A 197 -28.93 -33.51 13.74
CA ALA A 197 -30.33 -33.95 13.69
C ALA A 197 -30.93 -33.75 12.30
N PHE A 198 -30.70 -32.59 11.67
CA PHE A 198 -31.18 -32.32 10.32
C PHE A 198 -30.59 -33.29 9.30
N MET A 199 -29.28 -33.56 9.36
CA MET A 199 -28.61 -34.48 8.43
C MET A 199 -29.13 -35.90 8.58
N ALA A 200 -29.41 -36.36 9.81
CA ALA A 200 -30.04 -37.65 10.05
C ALA A 200 -31.45 -37.75 9.44
N GLU A 201 -32.28 -36.73 9.63
CA GLU A 201 -33.61 -36.65 9.03
C GLU A 201 -33.55 -36.55 7.50
N PHE A 202 -32.57 -35.82 6.96
CA PHE A 202 -32.37 -35.66 5.53
C PHE A 202 -31.93 -36.98 4.88
N ARG A 203 -31.01 -37.71 5.53
CA ARG A 203 -30.55 -39.04 5.14
C ARG A 203 -31.73 -40.03 5.03
N ALA A 204 -32.64 -40.00 5.99
CA ALA A 204 -33.84 -40.86 6.03
C ALA A 204 -35.00 -40.39 5.12
N SER A 205 -34.88 -39.19 4.54
CA SER A 205 -35.99 -38.55 3.83
C SER A 205 -36.27 -39.18 2.46
N ARG A 206 -37.44 -38.85 1.89
CA ARG A 206 -37.78 -39.24 0.51
C ARG A 206 -36.84 -38.63 -0.53
N GLN A 207 -36.12 -37.56 -0.19
CA GLN A 207 -35.26 -36.84 -1.13
C GLN A 207 -33.99 -37.63 -1.50
N LEU A 208 -33.55 -38.56 -0.65
CA LEU A 208 -32.42 -39.45 -0.93
C LEU A 208 -32.83 -40.88 -1.32
N ARG A 209 -34.13 -41.15 -1.46
CA ARG A 209 -34.58 -42.49 -1.90
C ARG A 209 -34.17 -42.74 -3.37
N PRO A 210 -33.55 -43.90 -3.68
CA PRO A 210 -33.15 -44.23 -5.03
C PRO A 210 -34.34 -44.25 -6.00
N LEU A 211 -34.15 -43.69 -7.19
CA LEU A 211 -35.11 -43.73 -8.29
C LEU A 211 -34.76 -44.86 -9.25
N ARG A 212 -35.79 -45.45 -9.89
CA ARG A 212 -35.60 -46.47 -10.94
C ARG A 212 -34.78 -45.98 -12.14
N SER A 213 -34.78 -44.67 -12.41
CA SER A 213 -34.01 -44.04 -13.48
C SER A 213 -32.55 -43.72 -13.10
N GLY A 214 -32.09 -44.13 -11.92
CA GLY A 214 -30.81 -43.74 -11.33
C GLY A 214 -30.87 -42.40 -10.58
N GLY A 215 -30.01 -42.26 -9.57
CA GLY A 215 -29.97 -41.10 -8.66
C GLY A 215 -31.13 -41.06 -7.66
N CYS A 216 -31.40 -39.89 -7.09
CA CYS A 216 -32.46 -39.62 -6.12
C CYS A 216 -33.14 -38.27 -6.44
N PRO A 217 -34.30 -37.94 -5.84
CA PRO A 217 -34.95 -36.64 -6.06
C PRO A 217 -34.05 -35.43 -5.79
N PHE A 218 -33.20 -35.49 -4.77
CA PHE A 218 -32.25 -34.42 -4.46
C PHE A 218 -31.19 -34.23 -5.54
N THR A 219 -30.49 -35.30 -5.94
CA THR A 219 -29.48 -35.21 -7.01
C THR A 219 -30.08 -34.83 -8.36
N ARG A 220 -31.37 -35.12 -8.60
CA ARG A 220 -32.12 -34.57 -9.75
C ARG A 220 -32.38 -33.07 -9.63
N ALA A 221 -32.68 -32.59 -8.43
CA ALA A 221 -32.96 -31.16 -8.21
C ALA A 221 -31.73 -30.28 -8.49
N VAL A 222 -30.53 -30.81 -8.22
CA VAL A 222 -29.24 -30.12 -8.45
C VAL A 222 -28.78 -30.17 -9.91
N LYS A 223 -29.22 -31.17 -10.68
CA LYS A 223 -28.86 -31.31 -12.11
C LYS A 223 -29.55 -30.27 -13.00
N PHE A 224 -28.99 -30.08 -14.20
CA PHE A 224 -29.57 -29.21 -15.24
C PHE A 224 -31.05 -29.51 -15.49
N GLY A 225 -31.88 -28.45 -15.46
CA GLY A 225 -33.34 -28.55 -15.53
C GLY A 225 -34.05 -28.76 -14.19
N GLY A 226 -33.30 -28.93 -13.09
CA GLY A 226 -33.82 -29.00 -11.73
C GLY A 226 -33.91 -27.63 -11.04
N PRO A 227 -34.75 -27.48 -9.99
CA PRO A 227 -34.97 -26.22 -9.29
C PRO A 227 -33.78 -25.71 -8.47
N MET A 228 -32.76 -26.54 -8.25
CA MET A 228 -31.52 -26.18 -7.53
C MET A 228 -30.29 -26.19 -8.46
N PHE A 229 -30.50 -26.16 -9.78
CA PHE A 229 -29.41 -26.09 -10.75
C PHE A 229 -28.58 -24.81 -10.55
N GLY A 230 -27.26 -24.95 -10.48
CA GLY A 230 -26.31 -23.84 -10.32
C GLY A 230 -26.15 -23.31 -8.89
N ILE A 231 -26.79 -23.93 -7.89
CA ILE A 231 -26.62 -23.57 -6.47
C ILE A 231 -25.29 -24.11 -5.92
N PHE A 232 -24.95 -25.35 -6.28
CA PHE A 232 -23.72 -26.01 -5.85
C PHE A 232 -22.72 -26.05 -7.01
N ASP A 233 -21.44 -25.86 -6.70
CA ASP A 233 -20.37 -26.06 -7.69
C ASP A 233 -20.19 -27.55 -8.05
N GLU A 234 -19.31 -27.84 -9.00
CA GLU A 234 -19.07 -29.21 -9.47
C GLU A 234 -18.54 -30.14 -8.37
N ALA A 235 -17.68 -29.62 -7.47
CA ALA A 235 -17.11 -30.39 -6.37
C ALA A 235 -18.15 -30.68 -5.28
N GLU A 236 -18.97 -29.69 -4.92
CA GLU A 236 -20.07 -29.81 -3.98
C GLU A 236 -21.15 -30.79 -4.51
N ALA A 237 -21.49 -30.69 -5.80
CA ALA A 237 -22.43 -31.60 -6.45
C ALA A 237 -21.89 -33.05 -6.48
N ALA A 238 -20.59 -33.24 -6.69
CA ALA A 238 -19.94 -34.54 -6.62
C ALA A 238 -20.01 -35.15 -5.22
N VAL A 239 -19.79 -34.36 -4.16
CA VAL A 239 -19.95 -34.80 -2.77
C VAL A 239 -21.38 -35.27 -2.50
N PHE A 240 -22.38 -34.49 -2.92
CA PHE A 240 -23.79 -34.89 -2.73
C PHE A 240 -24.19 -36.12 -3.54
N LYS A 241 -23.59 -36.32 -4.71
CA LYS A 241 -23.77 -37.53 -5.51
C LYS A 241 -23.19 -38.75 -4.78
N GLU A 242 -21.94 -38.65 -4.34
CA GLU A 242 -21.26 -39.69 -3.54
C GLU A 242 -22.07 -40.02 -2.27
N TRP A 243 -22.56 -38.99 -1.58
CA TRP A 243 -23.42 -39.15 -0.40
C TRP A 243 -24.73 -39.88 -0.72
N ALA A 244 -25.42 -39.49 -1.79
CA ALA A 244 -26.64 -40.17 -2.22
C ALA A 244 -26.41 -41.62 -2.64
N GLU A 245 -25.27 -41.92 -3.26
CA GLU A 245 -24.85 -43.28 -3.63
C GLU A 245 -24.57 -44.15 -2.39
N SER A 246 -23.87 -43.61 -1.39
CA SER A 246 -23.67 -44.26 -0.08
C SER A 246 -24.99 -44.58 0.62
N VAL A 247 -25.93 -43.62 0.64
CA VAL A 247 -27.29 -43.84 1.19
C VAL A 247 -28.04 -44.91 0.42
N ALA A 248 -27.96 -44.90 -0.91
CA ALA A 248 -28.60 -45.89 -1.77
C ALA A 248 -28.04 -47.30 -1.57
N ALA A 249 -26.74 -47.41 -1.30
CA ALA A 249 -26.06 -48.66 -0.98
C ALA A 249 -26.42 -49.21 0.43
N GLY A 250 -27.16 -48.44 1.24
CA GLY A 250 -27.56 -48.85 2.58
C GLY A 250 -26.42 -48.79 3.61
N GLU A 251 -25.38 -48.00 3.32
CA GLU A 251 -24.28 -47.81 4.26
C GLU A 251 -24.78 -47.13 5.55
N PRO A 252 -24.22 -47.46 6.73
CA PRO A 252 -24.54 -46.74 7.96
C PRO A 252 -24.13 -45.27 7.86
N ALA A 253 -24.81 -44.39 8.60
CA ALA A 253 -24.42 -42.99 8.66
C ALA A 253 -22.99 -42.85 9.21
N GLY A 254 -22.16 -42.07 8.53
CA GLY A 254 -20.82 -41.75 8.98
C GLY A 254 -20.80 -40.91 10.27
N ALA A 255 -19.61 -40.74 10.84
CA ALA A 255 -19.43 -39.82 11.95
C ALA A 255 -19.87 -38.39 11.55
N PRO A 256 -20.50 -37.62 12.47
CA PRO A 256 -20.98 -36.27 12.21
C PRO A 256 -19.84 -35.30 11.91
N LEU A 257 -20.20 -34.10 11.41
CA LEU A 257 -19.24 -33.03 11.16
C LEU A 257 -18.62 -32.60 12.49
N ARG A 258 -17.29 -32.73 12.59
CA ARG A 258 -16.55 -32.25 13.75
C ARG A 258 -16.06 -30.83 13.49
N PRO A 259 -16.04 -29.94 14.51
CA PRO A 259 -15.38 -28.65 14.38
C PRO A 259 -13.93 -28.83 13.94
N ASP A 260 -13.52 -28.06 12.94
CA ASP A 260 -12.13 -27.97 12.56
C ASP A 260 -11.40 -27.11 13.62
N THR A 261 -10.47 -27.72 14.35
CA THR A 261 -9.64 -27.07 15.38
C THR A 261 -8.18 -26.94 14.97
N SER A 262 -7.87 -27.11 13.68
CA SER A 262 -6.49 -27.11 13.18
C SER A 262 -5.81 -25.78 13.51
N GLY A 263 -4.64 -25.88 14.17
CA GLY A 263 -3.83 -24.76 14.64
C GLY A 263 -4.39 -23.92 15.81
N ASP A 264 -5.54 -24.27 16.39
CA ASP A 264 -6.19 -23.43 17.42
C ASP A 264 -5.37 -23.31 18.71
N GLU A 265 -4.69 -24.39 19.12
CA GLU A 265 -3.83 -24.37 20.32
C GLU A 265 -2.68 -23.37 20.15
N GLN A 266 -2.02 -23.41 19.00
CA GLN A 266 -0.90 -22.53 18.70
C GLN A 266 -1.35 -21.09 18.52
N ALA A 267 -2.52 -20.87 17.90
CA ALA A 267 -3.13 -19.56 17.80
C ALA A 267 -3.40 -18.97 19.19
N ALA A 268 -3.99 -19.76 20.08
CA ALA A 268 -4.28 -19.35 21.45
C ALA A 268 -3.00 -19.06 22.25
N HIS A 269 -1.92 -19.80 22.01
CA HIS A 269 -0.60 -19.51 22.58
C HIS A 269 -0.09 -18.13 22.15
N TRP A 270 -0.07 -17.85 20.84
CA TRP A 270 0.38 -16.56 20.32
C TRP A 270 -0.49 -15.41 20.76
N GLN A 271 -1.81 -15.58 20.76
CA GLN A 271 -2.73 -14.55 21.22
C GLN A 271 -2.48 -14.18 22.68
N ARG A 272 -2.27 -15.17 23.57
CA ARG A 272 -1.89 -14.91 24.96
C ARG A 272 -0.55 -14.19 25.07
N ALA A 273 0.45 -14.60 24.28
CA ALA A 273 1.78 -13.97 24.30
C ALA A 273 1.73 -12.50 23.86
N VAL A 274 1.00 -12.20 22.78
CA VAL A 274 0.82 -10.83 22.27
C VAL A 274 0.08 -9.97 23.30
N LEU A 275 -1.03 -10.45 23.86
CA LEU A 275 -1.81 -9.70 24.85
C LEU A 275 -1.07 -9.48 26.17
N ALA A 276 -0.16 -10.39 26.55
CA ALA A 276 0.66 -10.25 27.75
C ALA A 276 1.87 -9.31 27.54
N THR A 277 2.14 -8.86 26.32
CA THR A 277 3.30 -8.01 26.01
C THR A 277 3.02 -6.56 26.41
N ALA A 278 3.88 -6.01 27.27
CA ALA A 278 3.89 -4.60 27.65
C ALA A 278 5.28 -4.02 27.38
N PRO A 279 5.52 -3.38 26.22
CA PRO A 279 6.82 -2.83 25.87
C PRO A 279 7.19 -1.70 26.86
N PRO A 280 8.34 -1.77 27.54
CA PRO A 280 8.71 -0.81 28.60
C PRO A 280 9.07 0.59 28.06
N ASP A 281 9.28 0.69 26.76
CA ASP A 281 9.71 1.87 26.01
C ASP A 281 8.55 2.66 25.40
N VAL A 282 7.31 2.18 25.52
CA VAL A 282 6.12 2.90 25.03
C VAL A 282 5.67 3.94 26.05
N ARG A 283 5.57 5.19 25.59
CA ARG A 283 5.06 6.33 26.37
C ARG A 283 3.82 6.91 25.70
N PHE A 284 2.75 7.08 26.47
CA PHE A 284 1.53 7.74 26.01
C PHE A 284 1.61 9.24 26.35
N ALA A 285 1.68 10.08 25.33
CA ALA A 285 1.73 11.54 25.45
C ALA A 285 1.10 12.22 24.22
N GLU A 286 0.55 13.41 24.39
CA GLU A 286 0.15 14.26 23.26
C GLU A 286 1.38 14.83 22.54
N ALA A 287 1.26 15.04 21.23
CA ALA A 287 2.32 15.68 20.45
C ALA A 287 2.15 17.20 20.49
N SER A 288 3.18 17.88 21.01
CA SER A 288 3.28 19.34 21.05
C SER A 288 4.72 19.74 20.71
N PRO A 289 5.14 19.67 19.42
CA PRO A 289 6.46 20.13 19.01
C PRO A 289 6.62 21.62 19.33
N ALA A 290 7.80 22.04 19.78
CA ALA A 290 8.10 23.42 20.14
C ALA A 290 8.18 24.35 18.91
N ASP A 291 8.65 23.82 17.79
CA ASP A 291 8.87 24.53 16.54
C ASP A 291 8.78 23.60 15.31
N ASP A 292 8.95 24.18 14.12
CA ASP A 292 8.93 23.46 12.84
C ASP A 292 10.09 22.44 12.74
N ARG A 293 11.21 22.67 13.43
CA ARG A 293 12.37 21.75 13.43
C ARG A 293 12.08 20.48 14.21
N GLU A 294 11.53 20.60 15.42
CA GLU A 294 11.08 19.45 16.20
C GLU A 294 9.93 18.73 15.47
N PHE A 295 9.01 19.48 14.85
CA PHE A 295 7.91 18.88 14.11
C PHE A 295 8.42 18.05 12.92
N PHE A 296 9.33 18.59 12.11
CA PHE A 296 9.97 17.87 11.01
C PHE A 296 10.71 16.61 11.50
N HIS A 297 11.50 16.72 12.58
CA HIS A 297 12.20 15.57 13.15
C HIS A 297 11.24 14.46 13.57
N ARG A 298 10.12 14.81 14.22
CA ARG A 298 9.07 13.85 14.59
C ARG A 298 8.40 13.21 13.39
N LEU A 299 8.14 13.97 12.32
CA LEU A 299 7.55 13.48 11.07
C LEU A 299 8.47 12.50 10.34
N VAL A 300 9.75 12.84 10.21
CA VAL A 300 10.77 11.96 9.62
C VAL A 300 10.93 10.67 10.45
N ASN A 301 10.76 10.76 11.77
CA ASN A 301 10.81 9.63 12.70
C ASN A 301 9.42 9.16 13.16
N ILE A 302 8.40 9.21 12.28
CA ILE A 302 6.99 8.96 12.67
C ILE A 302 6.75 7.61 13.38
N GLU A 303 7.56 6.59 13.11
CA GLU A 303 7.47 5.28 13.78
C GLU A 303 7.82 5.35 15.28
N GLN A 304 8.65 6.32 15.69
CA GLN A 304 8.99 6.59 17.09
C GLN A 304 8.07 7.64 17.72
N PHE A 305 7.40 8.45 16.89
CA PHE A 305 6.49 9.52 17.31
C PHE A 305 5.08 9.36 16.70
N PRO A 306 4.41 8.21 16.84
CA PRO A 306 3.11 7.99 16.20
C PRO A 306 2.01 8.92 16.73
N ASN A 307 2.19 9.48 17.92
CA ASN A 307 1.31 10.51 18.49
C ASN A 307 1.31 11.83 17.70
N THR A 308 2.25 12.03 16.77
CA THR A 308 2.29 13.19 15.86
C THR A 308 1.34 13.06 14.67
N LEU A 309 0.83 11.86 14.36
CA LEU A 309 -0.06 11.63 13.21
C LEU A 309 -1.32 12.53 13.19
N PRO A 310 -2.05 12.76 14.30
CA PRO A 310 -3.20 13.66 14.28
C PRO A 310 -2.85 15.11 13.92
N LEU A 311 -1.68 15.60 14.35
CA LEU A 311 -1.18 16.92 13.98
C LEU A 311 -0.82 16.96 12.49
N ALA A 312 -0.09 15.95 12.01
CA ALA A 312 0.24 15.81 10.58
C ALA A 312 -0.99 15.84 9.67
N ALA A 313 -2.07 15.13 10.05
CA ALA A 313 -3.31 15.10 9.30
C ALA A 313 -3.99 16.48 9.19
N ARG A 314 -3.98 17.24 10.29
CA ARG A 314 -4.51 18.62 10.29
C ARG A 314 -3.65 19.54 9.43
N THR A 315 -2.33 19.50 9.60
CA THR A 315 -1.40 20.32 8.81
C THR A 315 -1.53 20.08 7.31
N ALA A 316 -1.69 18.81 6.89
CA ALA A 316 -1.94 18.46 5.49
C ALA A 316 -3.24 19.10 4.97
N GLU A 317 -4.35 18.95 5.70
CA GLU A 317 -5.65 19.51 5.29
C GLU A 317 -5.62 21.04 5.26
N GLU A 318 -5.05 21.69 6.27
CA GLU A 318 -4.89 23.16 6.32
C GLU A 318 -4.04 23.68 5.15
N GLY A 319 -3.00 22.95 4.75
CA GLY A 319 -2.21 23.26 3.55
C GLY A 319 -3.04 23.14 2.27
N LEU A 320 -3.83 22.07 2.14
CA LEU A 320 -4.71 21.83 0.99
C LEU A 320 -5.87 22.83 0.90
N GLU A 321 -6.41 23.27 2.03
CA GLU A 321 -7.47 24.29 2.09
C GLU A 321 -6.95 25.67 1.69
N ARG A 322 -5.82 26.11 2.26
CA ARG A 322 -5.20 27.40 1.90
C ARG A 322 -4.87 27.49 0.41
N ALA A 323 -4.37 26.40 -0.15
CA ALA A 323 -4.01 26.30 -1.55
C ALA A 323 -5.16 26.56 -2.54
N GLU A 324 -6.42 26.37 -2.12
CA GLU A 324 -7.58 26.63 -3.00
C GLU A 324 -7.72 28.11 -3.38
N LEU A 325 -7.06 29.03 -2.68
CA LEU A 325 -6.97 30.43 -3.14
C LEU A 325 -6.41 30.52 -4.56
N LEU A 326 -5.46 29.65 -4.91
CA LEU A 326 -4.85 29.61 -6.22
C LEU A 326 -5.79 29.10 -7.32
N PHE A 327 -6.95 28.52 -6.99
CA PHE A 327 -7.96 28.22 -8.01
C PHE A 327 -8.44 29.48 -8.73
N ARG A 328 -8.43 30.63 -8.04
CA ARG A 328 -8.81 31.94 -8.60
C ARG A 328 -7.62 32.71 -9.16
N HIS A 329 -6.46 32.64 -8.49
CA HIS A 329 -5.32 33.52 -8.78
C HIS A 329 -4.12 32.80 -9.40
N GLY A 330 -4.14 31.47 -9.47
CA GLY A 330 -2.98 30.64 -9.81
C GLY A 330 -2.42 30.85 -11.22
N ALA A 331 -3.19 31.42 -12.16
CA ALA A 331 -2.70 31.75 -13.50
C ALA A 331 -1.54 32.77 -13.47
N GLY A 332 -1.49 33.60 -12.42
CA GLY A 332 -0.43 34.58 -12.18
C GLY A 332 0.90 33.98 -11.67
N GLY A 333 0.96 32.67 -11.41
CA GLY A 333 2.20 32.01 -10.96
C GLY A 333 3.31 32.15 -11.98
N ARG A 334 4.56 32.26 -11.52
CA ARG A 334 5.72 32.35 -12.40
C ARG A 334 6.04 31.01 -13.05
N TYR A 335 6.02 29.93 -12.27
CA TYR A 335 6.43 28.59 -12.69
C TYR A 335 5.25 27.64 -12.88
N THR A 336 4.12 27.93 -12.24
CA THR A 336 2.93 27.08 -12.20
C THR A 336 1.69 27.84 -12.65
N ASP A 337 0.64 27.11 -13.05
CA ASP A 337 -0.72 27.62 -13.21
C ASP A 337 -1.73 26.73 -12.49
N ALA A 338 -2.10 27.11 -11.26
CA ALA A 338 -3.08 26.41 -10.43
C ALA A 338 -4.53 26.95 -10.56
N SER A 339 -4.80 27.82 -11.54
CA SER A 339 -6.17 28.31 -11.79
C SER A 339 -7.11 27.14 -12.13
N TRP A 340 -8.35 27.21 -11.64
CA TRP A 340 -9.33 26.15 -11.81
C TRP A 340 -9.75 25.97 -13.27
N PHE A 341 -9.97 24.72 -13.67
CA PHE A 341 -10.62 24.36 -14.92
C PHE A 341 -11.39 23.04 -14.77
N ASP A 342 -12.38 22.83 -15.62
CA ASP A 342 -13.14 21.58 -15.66
C ASP A 342 -12.34 20.47 -16.33
N TYR A 343 -12.36 19.28 -15.72
CA TYR A 343 -11.58 18.15 -16.19
C TYR A 343 -12.15 17.53 -17.47
N THR A 344 -11.31 17.48 -18.49
CA THR A 344 -11.22 16.36 -19.43
C THR A 344 -9.76 15.91 -19.51
N ALA A 345 -9.51 14.72 -20.05
CA ALA A 345 -8.14 14.27 -20.26
C ALA A 345 -7.39 15.27 -21.17
N GLU A 346 -8.03 15.73 -22.23
CA GLU A 346 -7.48 16.71 -23.18
C GLU A 346 -7.17 18.04 -22.50
N ALA A 347 -8.09 18.57 -21.66
CA ALA A 347 -7.88 19.83 -20.96
C ALA A 347 -6.72 19.77 -19.95
N LEU A 348 -6.56 18.63 -19.25
CA LEU A 348 -5.41 18.42 -18.37
C LEU A 348 -4.11 18.40 -19.17
N LEU A 349 -4.05 17.64 -20.26
CA LEU A 349 -2.86 17.55 -21.10
C LEU A 349 -2.51 18.91 -21.72
N GLU A 350 -3.50 19.66 -22.22
CA GLU A 350 -3.30 21.01 -22.75
C GLU A 350 -2.83 21.99 -21.67
N ARG A 351 -3.35 21.90 -20.44
CA ARG A 351 -2.87 22.71 -19.31
C ARG A 351 -1.40 22.41 -19.03
N VAL A 352 -1.02 21.13 -18.98
CA VAL A 352 0.35 20.68 -18.74
C VAL A 352 1.30 21.15 -19.85
N ASP A 353 0.91 21.01 -21.12
CA ASP A 353 1.66 21.50 -22.28
C ASP A 353 1.91 23.02 -22.22
N ARG A 354 0.87 23.80 -21.90
CA ARG A 354 0.98 25.26 -21.79
C ARG A 354 1.89 25.68 -20.65
N ILE A 355 1.78 25.08 -19.46
CA ILE A 355 2.70 25.40 -18.36
C ILE A 355 4.15 25.10 -18.78
N TYR A 356 4.39 23.95 -19.41
CA TYR A 356 5.72 23.58 -19.87
C TYR A 356 6.30 24.60 -20.86
N TRP A 357 5.56 24.93 -21.93
CA TRP A 357 6.06 25.84 -22.96
C TRP A 357 6.07 27.31 -22.52
N ASP A 358 5.00 27.79 -21.89
CA ASP A 358 4.82 29.21 -21.62
C ASP A 358 5.52 29.66 -20.34
N LYS A 359 5.66 28.79 -19.34
CA LYS A 359 6.23 29.14 -18.03
C LYS A 359 7.61 28.53 -17.77
N LEU A 360 7.85 27.29 -18.20
CA LEU A 360 9.09 26.59 -17.85
C LEU A 360 10.18 26.69 -18.92
N VAL A 361 9.85 26.54 -20.20
CA VAL A 361 10.85 26.48 -21.29
C VAL A 361 10.93 27.76 -22.12
N GLY A 362 9.80 28.31 -22.57
CA GLY A 362 9.76 29.51 -23.40
C GLY A 362 10.44 30.74 -22.77
N PRO A 363 10.25 31.00 -21.46
CA PRO A 363 10.91 32.10 -20.75
C PRO A 363 12.42 31.93 -20.59
N TYR A 364 12.94 30.70 -20.64
CA TYR A 364 14.35 30.43 -20.33
C TYR A 364 15.30 31.24 -21.21
N ARG A 365 16.19 31.98 -20.56
CA ARG A 365 17.36 32.61 -21.17
C ARG A 365 18.59 32.24 -20.35
N ALA A 366 19.71 31.97 -21.01
CA ALA A 366 20.98 31.73 -20.31
C ALA A 366 21.32 32.93 -19.42
N LEU A 367 21.89 32.66 -18.24
CA LEU A 367 22.26 33.71 -17.31
C LEU A 367 23.36 34.57 -17.93
N GLN A 368 23.15 35.88 -18.01
CA GLN A 368 24.18 36.82 -18.46
C GLN A 368 25.23 37.04 -17.38
N GLU A 369 24.79 37.08 -16.13
CA GLU A 369 25.63 37.17 -14.94
C GLU A 369 25.25 36.02 -14.00
N VAL A 370 26.27 35.32 -13.51
CA VAL A 370 26.10 34.28 -12.51
C VAL A 370 26.43 34.89 -11.15
N PRO A 371 25.56 34.73 -10.13
CA PRO A 371 25.82 35.18 -8.76
C PRO A 371 27.17 34.70 -8.23
N ASP A 372 27.69 35.39 -7.21
CA ASP A 372 28.92 34.93 -6.56
C ASP A 372 28.73 33.57 -5.86
N ARG A 373 29.84 32.95 -5.46
CA ARG A 373 29.82 31.59 -4.91
C ARG A 373 29.02 31.52 -3.61
N ASP A 374 29.08 32.54 -2.77
CA ASP A 374 28.43 32.52 -1.45
C ASP A 374 26.92 32.71 -1.60
N GLU A 375 26.48 33.55 -2.55
CA GLU A 375 25.07 33.70 -2.91
C GLU A 375 24.49 32.40 -3.49
N VAL A 376 25.24 31.70 -4.36
CA VAL A 376 24.82 30.38 -4.88
C VAL A 376 24.69 29.36 -3.76
N ILE A 377 25.65 29.31 -2.83
CA ILE A 377 25.60 28.39 -1.68
C ILE A 377 24.41 28.73 -0.77
N PHE A 378 24.19 30.01 -0.49
CA PHE A 378 23.04 30.45 0.31
C PHE A 378 21.72 30.01 -0.35
N HIS A 379 21.56 30.24 -1.65
CA HIS A 379 20.37 29.80 -2.38
C HIS A 379 20.19 28.27 -2.30
N GLN A 380 21.26 27.50 -2.49
CA GLN A 380 21.20 26.04 -2.39
C GLN A 380 20.78 25.56 -0.98
N LYS A 381 21.21 26.24 0.09
CA LYS A 381 20.74 25.96 1.46
C LYS A 381 19.23 26.17 1.64
N THR A 382 18.63 27.12 0.92
CA THR A 382 17.18 27.36 0.98
C THR A 382 16.35 26.23 0.34
N LEU A 383 16.93 25.50 -0.62
CA LEU A 383 16.28 24.39 -1.32
C LEU A 383 16.61 23.01 -0.71
N ALA A 384 17.72 22.92 0.02
CA ALA A 384 18.30 21.67 0.49
C ALA A 384 17.33 20.78 1.29
N LEU A 385 16.47 21.35 2.14
CA LEU A 385 15.57 20.55 2.97
C LEU A 385 14.55 19.78 2.12
N GLY A 386 14.00 20.40 1.07
CA GLY A 386 13.12 19.74 0.10
C GLY A 386 13.83 18.60 -0.61
N SER A 387 15.05 18.84 -1.09
CA SER A 387 15.85 17.83 -1.78
C SER A 387 16.33 16.69 -0.87
N LEU A 388 16.51 16.93 0.45
CA LEU A 388 16.87 15.88 1.41
C LEU A 388 15.72 14.89 1.69
N ILE A 389 14.49 15.25 1.32
CA ILE A 389 13.30 14.39 1.42
C ILE A 389 12.73 14.06 0.04
N ASP A 390 13.56 14.09 -1.00
CA ASP A 390 13.12 13.83 -2.35
C ASP A 390 12.42 12.47 -2.51
N GLY A 391 11.42 12.40 -3.39
CA GLY A 391 10.52 11.25 -3.54
C GLY A 391 9.54 11.02 -2.37
N THR A 392 9.63 11.77 -1.26
CA THR A 392 8.82 11.47 -0.06
C THR A 392 7.31 11.65 -0.27
N TRP A 393 6.82 12.40 -1.26
CA TRP A 393 5.36 12.44 -1.47
C TRP A 393 4.77 11.06 -1.85
N ALA A 394 5.59 10.16 -2.41
CA ALA A 394 5.15 8.87 -2.94
C ALA A 394 5.65 7.64 -2.14
N TYR A 395 6.47 7.79 -1.08
CA TYR A 395 7.14 6.65 -0.45
C TYR A 395 6.23 5.56 0.14
N ARG A 396 4.96 5.91 0.47
CA ARG A 396 3.97 4.95 0.99
C ARG A 396 3.08 4.34 -0.08
N ILE A 397 3.23 4.77 -1.34
CA ILE A 397 2.57 4.16 -2.50
C ILE A 397 3.20 2.79 -2.76
N GLY A 398 2.39 1.82 -3.17
CA GLY A 398 2.84 0.45 -3.38
C GLY A 398 2.78 -0.47 -2.15
N ASN A 399 2.51 0.08 -0.95
CA ASN A 399 2.26 -0.72 0.26
C ASN A 399 1.17 -1.79 0.05
N HIS A 400 1.23 -2.89 0.79
CA HIS A 400 0.25 -3.98 0.65
C HIS A 400 -1.20 -3.46 0.83
N GLY A 401 -2.11 -3.88 -0.06
CA GLY A 401 -3.47 -3.32 -0.21
C GLY A 401 -3.59 -2.04 -1.06
N ARG A 402 -2.47 -1.46 -1.54
CA ARG A 402 -2.41 -0.18 -2.30
C ARG A 402 -1.66 -0.31 -3.64
N TYR A 403 -1.75 -1.49 -4.25
CA TYR A 403 -1.03 -1.79 -5.49
C TYR A 403 -1.88 -2.66 -6.42
N HIS A 404 -3.12 -2.23 -6.62
CA HIS A 404 -4.08 -2.89 -7.51
C HIS A 404 -4.39 -2.05 -8.75
N ARG A 405 -4.22 -0.72 -8.67
CA ARG A 405 -4.48 0.21 -9.79
C ARG A 405 -3.24 0.38 -10.63
N GLN A 406 -3.45 0.58 -11.93
CA GLN A 406 -2.37 0.95 -12.85
C GLN A 406 -1.69 2.27 -12.44
N SER A 407 -2.47 3.25 -11.99
CA SER A 407 -1.97 4.54 -11.48
C SER A 407 -1.00 4.38 -10.30
N ASP A 408 -1.27 3.45 -9.38
CA ASP A 408 -0.41 3.20 -8.22
C ASP A 408 0.95 2.63 -8.65
N ALA A 409 0.96 1.82 -9.71
CA ALA A 409 2.16 1.23 -10.27
C ALA A 409 3.05 2.25 -10.96
N MET A 410 2.43 3.14 -11.71
CA MET A 410 3.11 4.23 -12.40
C MET A 410 3.73 5.18 -11.37
N LEU A 411 2.97 5.61 -10.35
CA LEU A 411 3.49 6.46 -9.28
C LEU A 411 4.59 5.77 -8.45
N PHE A 412 4.44 4.47 -8.17
CA PHE A 412 5.48 3.70 -7.50
C PHE A 412 6.75 3.57 -8.37
N SER A 413 6.63 3.57 -9.69
CA SER A 413 7.79 3.55 -10.60
C SER A 413 8.55 4.86 -10.59
N ILE A 414 7.85 5.99 -10.54
CA ILE A 414 8.45 7.32 -10.30
C ILE A 414 9.25 7.28 -9.00
N TYR A 415 8.61 6.91 -7.89
CA TYR A 415 9.32 6.79 -6.60
C TYR A 415 10.53 5.83 -6.66
N ALA A 416 10.45 4.76 -7.45
CA ALA A 416 11.58 3.86 -7.61
C ALA A 416 12.75 4.49 -8.36
N ASP A 417 12.49 5.34 -9.35
CA ASP A 417 13.50 6.11 -10.06
C ASP A 417 14.19 7.12 -9.12
N GLU A 418 13.41 7.86 -8.32
CA GLU A 418 13.90 8.78 -7.29
C GLU A 418 14.87 8.08 -6.31
N MET A 419 14.52 6.85 -5.93
CA MET A 419 15.36 6.05 -5.03
C MET A 419 16.51 5.33 -5.75
N GLY A 420 16.74 5.61 -7.03
CA GLY A 420 17.81 5.02 -7.85
C GLY A 420 17.60 3.55 -8.19
N ARG A 421 16.37 3.03 -8.07
CA ARG A 421 16.00 1.60 -8.17
C ARG A 421 16.87 0.69 -7.31
N GLY A 422 17.36 1.22 -6.19
CA GLY A 422 18.25 0.54 -5.26
C GLY A 422 19.74 0.62 -5.57
N GLU A 423 20.13 1.30 -6.65
CA GLU A 423 21.51 1.69 -6.90
C GLU A 423 21.84 2.97 -6.14
N LEU A 424 22.68 2.87 -5.10
CA LEU A 424 22.99 4.00 -4.21
C LEU A 424 23.53 5.23 -4.95
N ALA A 425 24.35 5.02 -5.99
CA ALA A 425 24.94 6.12 -6.78
C ALA A 425 23.91 6.91 -7.61
N LYS A 426 22.69 6.37 -7.81
CA LYS A 426 21.59 7.01 -8.53
C LYS A 426 20.52 7.56 -7.59
N ASN A 427 20.61 7.27 -6.29
CA ASN A 427 19.60 7.67 -5.32
C ASN A 427 19.64 9.20 -5.11
N HIS A 428 18.52 9.88 -5.28
CA HIS A 428 18.47 11.36 -5.26
C HIS A 428 18.92 11.96 -3.92
N ILE A 429 18.62 11.29 -2.79
CA ILE A 429 19.10 11.71 -1.46
C ILE A 429 20.63 11.59 -1.36
N THR A 430 21.24 10.64 -2.07
CA THR A 430 22.71 10.52 -2.16
C THR A 430 23.30 11.63 -3.03
N LEU A 431 22.67 11.92 -4.17
CA LEU A 431 23.11 12.98 -5.08
C LEU A 431 23.05 14.36 -4.41
N ILE A 432 21.96 14.72 -3.72
CA ILE A 432 21.89 16.01 -3.02
C ILE A 432 22.95 16.11 -1.91
N ARG A 433 23.25 15.00 -1.22
CA ARG A 433 24.34 14.99 -0.22
C ARG A 433 25.71 15.22 -0.87
N GLN A 434 25.95 14.73 -2.08
CA GLN A 434 27.18 15.05 -2.84
C GLN A 434 27.23 16.53 -3.23
N VAL A 435 26.11 17.08 -3.71
CA VAL A 435 25.98 18.50 -4.06
C VAL A 435 26.28 19.40 -2.87
N LEU A 436 25.61 19.20 -1.73
CA LEU A 436 25.89 19.91 -0.47
C LEU A 436 27.34 19.72 -0.03
N ALA A 437 27.89 18.51 -0.20
CA ALA A 437 29.25 18.26 0.21
C ALA A 437 30.29 19.03 -0.61
N SER A 438 30.03 19.26 -1.90
CA SER A 438 30.87 20.08 -2.79
C SER A 438 30.90 21.57 -2.38
N MET A 439 29.89 22.02 -1.64
CA MET A 439 29.77 23.37 -1.08
C MET A 439 30.35 23.51 0.33
N ASP A 440 30.93 22.44 0.86
CA ASP A 440 31.35 22.32 2.26
C ASP A 440 30.21 22.45 3.28
N VAL A 441 28.97 22.21 2.84
CA VAL A 441 27.79 22.14 3.71
C VAL A 441 27.67 20.71 4.23
N ARG A 442 27.79 20.54 5.55
CA ARG A 442 27.76 19.22 6.22
C ARG A 442 26.58 19.17 7.19
N LEU A 443 25.56 18.39 6.84
CA LEU A 443 24.37 18.21 7.68
C LEU A 443 24.40 16.86 8.39
N PRO A 444 23.95 16.79 9.66
CA PRO A 444 23.59 15.53 10.29
C PRO A 444 22.55 14.76 9.48
N HIS A 445 22.36 13.48 9.81
CA HIS A 445 21.28 12.72 9.18
C HIS A 445 19.92 13.27 9.64
N ILE A 446 18.97 13.50 8.73
CA ILE A 446 17.65 14.09 9.05
C ILE A 446 16.85 13.32 10.13
N ARG A 447 17.19 12.04 10.33
CA ARG A 447 16.60 11.17 11.36
C ARG A 447 17.29 11.28 12.73
N SER A 448 18.51 11.81 12.78
CA SER A 448 19.32 11.82 13.99
C SER A 448 18.98 13.02 14.87
N ALA A 449 19.23 12.91 16.18
CA ALA A 449 18.92 13.98 17.12
C ALA A 449 19.77 15.23 16.86
N GLU A 450 21.00 15.06 16.38
CA GLU A 450 21.92 16.15 16.04
C GLU A 450 21.38 17.07 14.93
N PHE A 451 20.44 16.59 14.11
CA PHE A 451 19.78 17.44 13.11
C PHE A 451 18.93 18.54 13.76
N LEU A 452 18.48 18.36 15.00
CA LEU A 452 17.79 19.39 15.77
C LEU A 452 18.71 20.57 16.12
N ASP A 453 20.03 20.38 16.09
CA ASP A 453 21.02 21.41 16.41
C ASP A 453 21.74 21.94 15.14
N GLN A 454 21.25 21.59 13.95
CA GLN A 454 21.85 22.04 12.68
C GLN A 454 21.80 23.58 12.56
N GLY A 455 22.88 24.19 12.05
CA GLY A 455 22.99 25.66 11.89
C GLY A 455 23.12 26.12 10.44
N GLU A 456 22.94 25.22 9.48
CA GLU A 456 23.21 25.46 8.06
C GLU A 456 21.96 25.87 7.28
N LEU A 457 20.79 25.30 7.62
CA LEU A 457 19.53 25.53 6.93
C LEU A 457 18.66 26.56 7.67
N PRO A 458 18.01 27.51 6.95
CA PRO A 458 17.07 28.45 7.56
C PRO A 458 15.82 27.77 8.12
N ASP A 459 15.37 28.19 9.31
CA ASP A 459 14.22 27.58 10.00
C ASP A 459 12.88 27.92 9.34
N GLU A 460 12.78 29.08 8.69
CA GLU A 460 11.53 29.57 8.06
C GLU A 460 11.08 28.71 6.86
N LEU A 461 11.96 27.86 6.35
CA LEU A 461 11.76 27.11 5.11
C LEU A 461 11.29 25.65 5.33
N TYR A 462 11.12 25.23 6.59
CA TYR A 462 10.70 23.87 6.93
C TYR A 462 9.28 23.52 6.46
N ARG A 463 8.42 24.53 6.32
CA ARG A 463 6.98 24.35 6.07
C ARG A 463 6.67 23.60 4.78
N PHE A 464 7.45 23.81 3.73
CA PHE A 464 7.28 23.09 2.46
C PHE A 464 7.52 21.59 2.65
N SER A 465 8.66 21.23 3.25
CA SER A 465 9.02 19.84 3.52
C SER A 465 8.08 19.17 4.53
N ILE A 466 7.64 19.90 5.55
CA ILE A 466 6.63 19.44 6.51
C ILE A 466 5.32 19.09 5.79
N HIS A 467 4.81 19.98 4.93
CA HIS A 467 3.58 19.73 4.18
C HIS A 467 3.69 18.47 3.31
N GLN A 468 4.80 18.32 2.59
CA GLN A 468 5.07 17.14 1.76
C GLN A 468 5.05 15.84 2.56
N ILE A 469 5.73 15.79 3.72
CA ILE A 469 5.72 14.59 4.58
C ILE A 469 4.31 14.35 5.15
N CYS A 470 3.62 15.40 5.59
CA CYS A 470 2.26 15.30 6.11
C CYS A 470 1.29 14.70 5.10
N LEU A 471 1.34 15.11 3.82
CA LEU A 471 0.57 14.49 2.73
C LEU A 471 0.90 13.00 2.60
N ALA A 472 2.20 12.68 2.52
CA ALA A 472 2.70 11.34 2.27
C ALA A 472 2.33 10.32 3.36
N LEU A 473 2.06 10.77 4.59
CA LEU A 473 1.67 9.91 5.70
C LEU A 473 0.26 9.30 5.55
N PHE A 474 -0.61 9.88 4.70
CA PHE A 474 -2.01 9.46 4.57
C PHE A 474 -2.41 9.07 3.14
N PRO A 475 -1.71 8.12 2.48
CA PRO A 475 -1.95 7.80 1.07
C PRO A 475 -3.35 7.24 0.79
N ASP A 476 -4.05 6.66 1.77
CA ASP A 476 -5.43 6.18 1.57
C ASP A 476 -6.45 7.31 1.60
N ARG A 477 -6.23 8.27 2.51
CA ARG A 477 -7.12 9.41 2.67
C ARG A 477 -6.83 10.47 1.62
N LEU A 478 -5.57 10.67 1.25
CA LEU A 478 -5.08 11.79 0.43
C LEU A 478 -4.52 11.33 -0.94
N HIS A 479 -4.91 10.15 -1.43
CA HIS A 479 -4.42 9.58 -2.70
C HIS A 479 -4.51 10.59 -3.85
N SER A 480 -5.71 11.13 -4.06
CA SER A 480 -6.02 12.09 -5.14
C SER A 480 -5.15 13.34 -5.03
N GLU A 481 -5.01 13.90 -3.83
CA GLU A 481 -4.14 15.05 -3.55
C GLU A 481 -2.66 14.73 -3.83
N ILE A 482 -2.17 13.54 -3.47
CA ILE A 482 -0.81 13.10 -3.77
C ILE A 482 -0.57 13.02 -5.28
N LEU A 483 -1.54 12.56 -6.08
CA LEU A 483 -1.40 12.53 -7.54
C LEU A 483 -1.21 13.95 -8.13
N GLY A 484 -1.97 14.91 -7.62
CA GLY A 484 -1.83 16.31 -8.03
C GLY A 484 -0.53 16.95 -7.57
N TYR A 485 -0.13 16.68 -6.33
CA TYR A 485 1.15 17.14 -5.79
C TYR A 485 2.33 16.57 -6.59
N ASN A 486 2.26 15.28 -6.96
CA ASN A 486 3.21 14.62 -7.85
C ASN A 486 3.31 15.34 -9.21
N LEU A 487 2.18 15.67 -9.84
CA LEU A 487 2.23 16.46 -11.08
C LEU A 487 2.97 17.79 -10.89
N GLY A 488 2.73 18.50 -9.78
CA GLY A 488 3.40 19.76 -9.48
C GLY A 488 4.91 19.61 -9.37
N ILE A 489 5.37 18.65 -8.56
CA ILE A 489 6.80 18.47 -8.27
C ILE A 489 7.57 17.98 -9.50
N GLU A 490 7.01 17.05 -10.27
CA GLU A 490 7.64 16.52 -11.49
C GLU A 490 7.73 17.58 -12.60
N MET A 491 6.74 18.46 -12.69
CA MET A 491 6.82 19.59 -13.63
C MET A 491 7.85 20.63 -13.18
N PHE A 492 8.01 20.84 -11.88
CA PHE A 492 8.98 21.79 -11.32
C PHE A 492 10.42 21.35 -11.50
N GLY A 493 10.66 20.04 -11.65
CA GLY A 493 11.95 19.46 -12.06
C GLY A 493 12.42 19.85 -13.48
N LEU A 494 11.69 20.71 -14.19
CA LEU A 494 11.97 21.09 -15.58
C LEU A 494 12.25 22.58 -15.78
N GLY A 495 12.89 22.88 -16.91
CA GLY A 495 12.91 24.22 -17.50
C GLY A 495 13.91 25.19 -16.88
N GLU A 496 13.52 26.47 -16.86
CA GLU A 496 14.38 27.61 -16.56
C GLU A 496 15.16 27.43 -15.26
N MET A 497 14.48 27.08 -14.18
CA MET A 497 15.05 27.03 -12.84
C MET A 497 16.16 25.99 -12.72
N ARG A 498 15.93 24.73 -13.14
CA ARG A 498 16.97 23.69 -13.12
C ARG A 498 18.16 24.03 -14.02
N LEU A 499 17.90 24.56 -15.22
CA LEU A 499 18.96 24.96 -16.16
C LEU A 499 19.80 26.12 -15.61
N HIS A 500 19.20 27.04 -14.86
CA HIS A 500 19.91 28.09 -14.13
C HIS A 500 20.73 27.53 -12.98
N GLU A 501 20.22 26.59 -12.18
CA GLU A 501 20.99 25.97 -11.10
C GLU A 501 22.22 25.22 -11.62
N VAL A 502 22.09 24.46 -12.71
CA VAL A 502 23.25 23.82 -13.38
C VAL A 502 24.30 24.85 -13.81
N GLN A 503 23.89 25.99 -14.38
CA GLN A 503 24.80 27.05 -14.77
C GLN A 503 25.53 27.66 -13.57
N LYS A 504 24.80 27.95 -12.49
CA LYS A 504 25.33 28.51 -11.24
C LYS A 504 26.36 27.58 -10.60
N LEU A 505 26.03 26.29 -10.47
CA LEU A 505 26.90 25.28 -9.86
C LEU A 505 28.17 25.06 -10.69
N ARG A 506 28.05 24.88 -12.02
CA ARG A 506 29.21 24.69 -12.92
C ARG A 506 30.18 25.87 -12.90
N ARG A 507 29.65 27.10 -12.86
CA ARG A 507 30.47 28.32 -12.85
C ARG A 507 31.45 28.37 -11.67
N HIS A 508 31.08 27.74 -10.55
CA HIS A 508 31.84 27.70 -9.31
C HIS A 508 32.48 26.34 -9.01
N ASN A 509 32.53 25.43 -9.99
CA ASN A 509 33.04 24.06 -9.87
C ASN A 509 32.39 23.26 -8.74
N LEU A 510 31.08 23.45 -8.54
CA LEU A 510 30.26 22.67 -7.63
C LEU A 510 29.62 21.50 -8.37
N ASP A 511 29.27 20.44 -7.63
CA ASP A 511 28.68 19.23 -8.19
C ASP A 511 27.25 19.51 -8.73
N THR A 512 26.91 18.93 -9.87
CA THR A 512 25.62 19.11 -10.57
C THR A 512 24.78 17.84 -10.68
N ALA A 513 25.22 16.73 -10.09
CA ALA A 513 24.65 15.41 -10.37
C ALA A 513 23.15 15.32 -10.02
N TYR A 514 22.72 15.99 -8.95
CA TYR A 514 21.30 16.05 -8.56
C TYR A 514 20.44 16.77 -9.62
N GLU A 515 20.89 17.93 -10.10
CA GLU A 515 20.18 18.73 -11.10
C GLU A 515 20.17 18.04 -12.48
N GLU A 516 21.28 17.40 -12.84
CA GLU A 516 21.40 16.65 -14.09
C GLU A 516 20.53 15.40 -14.12
N ALA A 517 20.36 14.72 -12.98
CA ALA A 517 19.44 13.58 -12.86
C ALA A 517 17.99 13.99 -13.23
N HIS A 518 17.48 15.06 -12.61
CA HIS A 518 16.13 15.58 -12.86
C HIS A 518 15.93 16.06 -14.32
N LEU A 519 16.91 16.77 -14.89
CA LEU A 519 16.86 17.17 -16.30
C LEU A 519 16.73 15.97 -17.25
N SER A 520 17.26 14.81 -16.88
CA SER A 520 17.19 13.60 -17.70
C SER A 520 15.92 12.78 -17.46
N ILE A 521 15.51 12.59 -16.20
CA ILE A 521 14.44 11.66 -15.83
C ILE A 521 13.07 12.34 -15.91
N ASP A 522 12.96 13.63 -15.61
CA ASP A 522 11.67 14.32 -15.51
C ASP A 522 11.17 14.80 -16.89
N ASN A 523 11.99 14.63 -17.93
CA ASN A 523 11.81 15.21 -19.26
C ASN A 523 10.38 15.11 -19.80
N PHE A 524 9.92 16.14 -20.49
CA PHE A 524 8.53 16.23 -20.94
C PHE A 524 8.14 15.20 -22.03
N SER A 525 9.11 14.62 -22.74
CA SER A 525 8.81 13.71 -23.86
C SER A 525 8.36 12.33 -23.39
N ALA A 526 9.03 11.77 -22.37
CA ALA A 526 8.78 10.43 -21.86
C ALA A 526 9.07 10.28 -20.36
N GLY A 527 9.51 11.35 -19.72
CA GLY A 527 9.87 11.42 -18.31
C GLY A 527 8.67 11.67 -17.39
N HIS A 528 8.98 11.86 -16.11
CA HIS A 528 8.00 11.82 -15.03
C HIS A 528 6.93 12.91 -15.11
N ALA A 529 7.20 14.10 -15.67
CA ALA A 529 6.20 15.15 -15.82
C ALA A 529 5.02 14.72 -16.72
N ARG A 530 5.31 14.09 -17.86
CA ARG A 530 4.27 13.56 -18.75
C ARG A 530 3.56 12.36 -18.13
N GLN A 531 4.33 11.46 -17.52
CA GLN A 531 3.79 10.29 -16.83
C GLN A 531 2.85 10.68 -15.69
N SER A 532 3.10 11.80 -15.00
CA SER A 532 2.23 12.32 -13.93
C SER A 532 0.83 12.68 -14.43
N ALA A 533 0.73 13.33 -15.59
CA ALA A 533 -0.57 13.61 -16.20
C ALA A 533 -1.29 12.31 -16.61
N GLU A 534 -0.54 11.33 -17.14
CA GLU A 534 -1.09 10.01 -17.50
C GLU A 534 -1.53 9.19 -16.29
N ILE A 535 -0.85 9.31 -15.14
CA ILE A 535 -1.27 8.73 -13.86
C ILE A 535 -2.65 9.27 -13.47
N ILE A 536 -2.84 10.59 -13.56
CA ILE A 536 -4.12 11.24 -13.23
C ILE A 536 -5.22 10.76 -14.18
N VAL A 537 -4.95 10.70 -15.49
CA VAL A 537 -5.91 10.21 -16.49
C VAL A 537 -6.28 8.75 -16.20
N SER A 538 -5.29 7.88 -15.98
CA SER A 538 -5.50 6.47 -15.65
C SER A 538 -6.35 6.29 -14.38
N HIS A 539 -6.07 7.10 -13.35
CA HIS A 539 -6.84 7.09 -12.11
C HIS A 539 -8.29 7.51 -12.33
N LEU A 540 -8.53 8.64 -13.00
CA LEU A 540 -9.88 9.18 -13.22
C LEU A 540 -10.69 8.31 -14.20
N ASP A 541 -10.05 7.60 -15.13
CA ASP A 541 -10.70 6.59 -15.97
C ASP A 541 -11.12 5.35 -15.15
N GLY A 542 -10.33 4.95 -14.14
CA GLY A 542 -10.74 3.96 -13.15
C GLY A 542 -11.97 4.42 -12.38
N VAL A 543 -11.91 5.62 -11.79
CA VAL A 543 -13.02 6.22 -11.02
C VAL A 543 -14.29 6.34 -11.88
N ARG A 544 -14.17 6.73 -13.15
CA ARG A 544 -15.31 6.83 -14.07
C ARG A 544 -15.99 5.47 -14.27
N ARG A 545 -15.21 4.41 -14.49
CA ARG A 545 -15.73 3.04 -14.69
C ARG A 545 -16.41 2.49 -13.44
N GLU A 546 -15.87 2.78 -12.26
CA GLU A 546 -16.34 2.22 -11.00
C GLU A 546 -17.49 3.02 -10.36
N ALA A 547 -17.45 4.36 -10.46
CA ALA A 547 -18.30 5.25 -9.68
C ALA A 547 -18.93 6.41 -10.47
N GLY A 548 -18.67 6.51 -11.79
CA GLY A 548 -19.31 7.46 -12.69
C GLY A 548 -18.83 8.92 -12.58
N GLU A 549 -19.43 9.80 -13.39
CA GLU A 549 -18.97 11.19 -13.59
C GLU A 549 -19.02 12.08 -12.34
N ALA A 550 -19.96 11.84 -11.42
CA ALA A 550 -20.02 12.60 -10.18
C ALA A 550 -18.81 12.34 -9.28
N ALA A 551 -18.32 11.10 -9.25
CA ALA A 551 -17.10 10.75 -8.54
C ALA A 551 -15.88 11.37 -9.21
N VAL A 552 -15.80 11.36 -10.55
CA VAL A 552 -14.72 12.00 -11.31
C VAL A 552 -14.58 13.48 -10.95
N ARG A 553 -15.67 14.25 -10.90
CA ARG A 553 -15.62 15.68 -10.53
C ARG A 553 -15.09 15.91 -9.12
N ARG A 554 -15.50 15.06 -8.16
CA ARG A 554 -15.02 15.14 -6.77
C ARG A 554 -13.54 14.82 -6.68
N GLU A 555 -13.10 13.73 -7.31
CA GLU A 555 -11.68 13.33 -7.29
C GLU A 555 -10.81 14.32 -8.06
N TRP A 556 -11.29 14.89 -9.17
CA TRP A 556 -10.58 15.95 -9.88
C TRP A 556 -10.31 17.17 -9.00
N ARG A 557 -11.31 17.64 -8.25
CA ARG A 557 -11.11 18.76 -7.32
C ARG A 557 -10.01 18.46 -6.30
N ARG A 558 -9.98 17.24 -5.78
CA ARG A 558 -8.96 16.78 -4.84
C ARG A 558 -7.57 16.72 -5.48
N ILE A 559 -7.47 16.17 -6.69
CA ILE A 559 -6.23 16.21 -7.47
C ILE A 559 -5.74 17.64 -7.65
N TRP A 560 -6.60 18.54 -8.10
CA TRP A 560 -6.20 19.92 -8.34
C TRP A 560 -5.87 20.69 -7.05
N ARG A 561 -6.50 20.37 -5.91
CA ARG A 561 -6.07 20.86 -4.57
C ARG A 561 -4.64 20.43 -4.26
N GLY A 562 -4.29 19.18 -4.56
CA GLY A 562 -2.94 18.65 -4.42
C GLY A 562 -1.92 19.45 -5.21
N TYR A 563 -2.17 19.64 -6.50
CA TYR A 563 -1.33 20.45 -7.40
C TYR A 563 -1.23 21.91 -6.93
N ALA A 564 -2.36 22.52 -6.55
CA ALA A 564 -2.38 23.87 -6.01
C ALA A 564 -1.58 23.98 -4.71
N SER A 565 -1.57 22.95 -3.85
CA SER A 565 -0.78 22.98 -2.62
C SER A 565 0.72 22.93 -2.87
N PHE A 566 1.16 22.29 -3.95
CA PHE A 566 2.53 22.41 -4.42
C PHE A 566 2.81 23.84 -4.91
N ALA A 567 1.96 24.36 -5.80
CA ALA A 567 2.07 25.71 -6.35
C ALA A 567 2.09 26.79 -5.24
N TRP A 568 1.35 26.60 -4.16
CA TRP A 568 1.32 27.51 -3.01
C TRP A 568 2.71 27.76 -2.41
N PHE A 569 3.55 26.73 -2.30
CA PHE A 569 4.89 26.90 -1.75
C PHE A 569 5.89 27.42 -2.78
N VAL A 570 5.75 27.00 -4.04
CA VAL A 570 6.64 27.46 -5.12
C VAL A 570 6.40 28.95 -5.44
N GLU A 571 5.14 29.36 -5.52
CA GLU A 571 4.71 30.71 -5.89
C GLU A 571 4.62 31.67 -4.69
N HIS A 572 5.57 31.58 -3.76
CA HIS A 572 5.57 32.38 -2.53
C HIS A 572 5.40 33.89 -2.77
N GLN A 573 5.94 34.44 -3.86
CA GLN A 573 5.76 35.85 -4.23
C GLN A 573 4.30 36.19 -4.53
N LEU A 574 3.62 35.36 -5.32
CA LEU A 574 2.19 35.51 -5.63
C LEU A 574 1.35 35.34 -4.36
N VAL A 575 1.65 34.35 -3.53
CA VAL A 575 0.91 34.11 -2.30
C VAL A 575 1.04 35.30 -1.33
N ASN A 576 2.24 35.86 -1.19
CA ASN A 576 2.49 37.01 -0.32
C ASN A 576 1.79 38.29 -0.83
N SER A 577 1.73 38.52 -2.15
CA SER A 577 1.02 39.66 -2.71
C SER A 577 -0.48 39.57 -2.44
N LEU A 578 -1.07 38.38 -2.58
CA LEU A 578 -2.49 38.14 -2.30
C LEU A 578 -2.84 38.33 -0.81
N ALA A 579 -1.94 37.95 0.10
CA ALA A 579 -2.14 38.17 1.53
C ALA A 579 -2.11 39.67 1.89
N THR A 580 -1.21 40.43 1.27
CA THR A 580 -1.08 41.87 1.49
C THR A 580 -2.30 42.63 0.94
N GLU A 581 -2.83 42.22 -0.21
CA GLU A 581 -4.04 42.80 -0.79
C GLU A 581 -5.29 42.57 0.09
N ALA A 582 -5.40 41.42 0.75
CA ALA A 582 -6.49 41.10 1.66
C ALA A 582 -6.48 42.01 2.92
N ASP A 583 -5.30 42.23 3.52
CA ASP A 583 -5.15 43.11 4.69
C ASP A 583 -5.48 44.57 4.35
N THR A 584 -5.08 45.05 3.16
CA THR A 584 -5.40 46.42 2.72
C THR A 584 -6.87 46.64 2.37
N ALA A 585 -7.60 45.58 2.01
CA ALA A 585 -9.04 45.65 1.72
C ALA A 585 -9.87 45.77 3.01
N ASP A 586 -9.42 45.17 4.12
CA ASP A 586 -10.06 45.31 5.43
C ASP A 586 -9.77 46.68 6.07
N ASP A 587 -8.59 47.28 5.83
CA ASP A 587 -8.24 48.62 6.33
C ASP A 587 -8.94 49.78 5.55
N LEU A 588 -9.50 49.51 4.37
CA LEU A 588 -10.28 50.48 3.59
C LEU A 588 -11.79 50.43 3.88
N VAL A 589 -12.22 49.55 4.78
CA VAL A 589 -13.60 49.47 5.31
C VAL A 589 -13.60 49.94 6.78
N ILE A 590 -13.22 51.21 7.01
CA ILE A 590 -13.47 51.92 8.27
C ILE A 590 -14.07 53.29 7.98
#